data_AF-A0A8B2HSI8-F1
#
_entry.id   AF-A0A8B2HSI8-F1
#
_cell.length_a   1.000
_cell.length_b   1.000
_cell.length_c   1.000
_cell.angle_alpha   90.00
_cell.angle_beta   90.00
_cell.angle_gamma   90.00
#
_symmetry.space_group_name_H-M   'P 1'
#
loop_
_entity.id
_entity.type
_entity.pdbx_description
1 polymer ?
#
loop_
_entity_poly.entity_id
_entity_poly.type
_entity_poly.pdbx_seq_one_letter_code
_entity_poly.pdbx_strand_id
1 'polypeptide(L)' 'MINMSEDTFEETTMEETTETFDVNYSCLRCGTMVSNTELSRLPEIKCICGFRVFTKVRPPVAKSIKAI' A
#
# COMPACT_ATOMS: atom_id res chain seq x y z
N MET A 1 -53.51 10.63 8.95
CA MET A 1 -52.39 10.98 8.06
C MET A 1 -51.16 11.08 8.96
N ILE A 2 -50.39 9.99 9.04
CA ILE A 2 -49.23 9.90 9.94
C ILE A 2 -48.02 10.30 9.10
N ASN A 3 -47.34 11.38 9.52
CA ASN A 3 -46.10 11.84 8.92
C ASN A 3 -45.01 10.78 9.15
N MET A 4 -44.45 10.25 8.06
CA MET A 4 -43.15 9.58 8.07
C MET A 4 -42.09 10.68 8.22
N SER A 5 -41.52 10.80 9.40
CA SER A 5 -40.31 11.57 9.64
C SER A 5 -39.16 10.94 8.86
N GLU A 6 -38.61 11.69 7.92
CA GLU A 6 -37.38 11.35 7.19
C GLU A 6 -36.22 11.38 8.19
N ASP A 7 -35.76 10.21 8.61
CA ASP A 7 -34.51 10.04 9.35
C ASP A 7 -33.34 10.37 8.41
N THR A 8 -32.84 11.60 8.53
CA THR A 8 -31.57 12.04 7.94
C THR A 8 -30.44 11.22 8.55
N PHE A 9 -29.98 10.21 7.80
CA PHE A 9 -28.77 9.47 8.12
C PHE A 9 -27.57 10.37 7.82
N GLU A 10 -27.09 11.10 8.82
CA GLU A 10 -25.80 11.80 8.76
C GLU A 10 -24.69 10.73 8.72
N GLU A 11 -24.32 10.32 7.50
CA GLU A 11 -23.09 9.59 7.24
C GLU A 11 -21.90 10.51 7.58
N THR A 12 -21.51 10.50 8.86
CA THR A 12 -20.20 10.97 9.28
C THR A 12 -19.18 10.02 8.69
N THR A 13 -18.71 10.33 7.48
CA THR A 13 -17.56 9.68 6.87
C THR A 13 -16.33 10.06 7.68
N MET A 14 -16.02 9.24 8.68
CA MET A 14 -14.75 9.32 9.40
C MET A 14 -13.65 8.99 8.38
N GLU A 15 -12.93 10.00 7.91
CA GLU A 15 -11.73 9.84 7.11
C GLU A 15 -10.66 9.18 7.98
N GLU A 16 -10.62 7.85 7.96
CA GLU A 16 -9.50 7.08 8.49
C GLU A 16 -8.25 7.46 7.66
N THR A 17 -7.41 8.31 8.22
CA THR A 17 -6.06 8.59 7.70
C THR A 17 -5.23 7.34 7.85
N THR A 18 -5.39 6.41 6.90
CA THR A 18 -4.52 5.25 6.78
C THR A 18 -3.11 5.77 6.46
N GLU A 19 -2.25 5.78 7.46
CA GLU A 19 -0.82 6.07 7.33
C GLU A 19 -0.23 5.11 6.28
N THR A 20 -0.14 5.57 5.03
CA THR A 20 0.34 4.78 3.90
C THR A 20 1.85 4.83 3.88
N PHE A 21 2.49 3.86 4.52
CA PHE A 21 3.94 3.74 4.45
C PHE A 21 4.37 3.39 3.02
N ASP A 22 5.29 4.16 2.46
CA ASP A 22 5.91 3.87 1.17
C ASP A 22 6.75 2.58 1.26
N VAL A 23 6.20 1.50 0.68
CA VAL A 23 6.88 0.22 0.57
C VAL A 23 7.62 0.15 -0.76
N ASN A 24 8.95 0.01 -0.67
CA ASN A 24 9.82 -0.18 -1.83
C ASN A 24 10.05 -1.67 -2.09
N TYR A 25 10.02 -2.03 -3.37
CA TYR A 25 10.29 -3.36 -3.88
C TYR A 25 11.53 -3.35 -4.77
N SER A 26 12.28 -4.45 -4.82
CA SER A 26 13.43 -4.63 -5.70
C SER A 26 13.18 -5.76 -6.68
N CYS A 27 13.44 -5.54 -7.97
CA CYS A 27 13.33 -6.61 -8.96
C CYS A 27 14.46 -7.63 -8.77
N LEU A 28 14.12 -8.92 -8.69
CA LEU A 28 15.10 -9.99 -8.47
C LEU A 28 16.11 -10.15 -9.63
N ARG A 29 15.76 -9.73 -10.85
CA ARG A 29 16.63 -9.88 -12.03
C ARG A 29 17.56 -8.69 -12.25
N CYS A 30 17.04 -7.46 -12.28
CA CYS A 30 17.83 -6.26 -12.57
C CYS A 30 18.09 -5.36 -11.36
N GLY A 31 17.55 -5.68 -10.18
CA GLY A 31 17.77 -4.94 -8.94
C GLY A 31 17.08 -3.58 -8.84
N THR A 32 16.35 -3.14 -9.87
CA THR A 32 15.66 -1.85 -9.88
C THR A 32 14.67 -1.75 -8.72
N MET A 33 14.76 -0.64 -7.98
CA MET A 33 13.83 -0.32 -6.90
C MET A 33 12.59 0.39 -7.46
N VAL A 34 11.40 -0.07 -7.07
CA VAL A 34 10.11 0.41 -7.55
C VAL A 34 9.16 0.52 -6.35
N SER A 35 8.33 1.56 -6.28
CA SER A 35 7.36 1.73 -5.18
C SER A 35 6.05 0.97 -5.44
N ASN A 36 5.25 0.74 -4.40
CA ASN A 36 3.91 0.16 -4.56
C ASN A 36 3.00 1.04 -5.46
N THR A 37 3.11 2.36 -5.32
CA THR A 37 2.30 3.32 -6.09
C THR A 37 2.59 3.24 -7.58
N GLU A 38 3.84 3.00 -7.98
CA GLU A 38 4.23 2.80 -9.38
C GLU A 38 3.70 1.47 -9.95
N LEU A 39 3.76 0.39 -9.16
CA LEU A 39 3.27 -0.93 -9.58
C LEU A 39 1.73 -0.96 -9.70
N SER A 40 1.03 -0.19 -8.87
CA SER A 40 -0.44 -0.09 -8.90
C SER A 40 -0.97 0.71 -10.09
N ARG A 41 -0.13 1.54 -10.73
CA ARG A 41 -0.51 2.29 -11.95
C ARG A 41 -0.43 1.44 -13.21
N LEU A 42 0.32 0.34 -13.16
CA LEU A 42 0.47 -0.54 -14.31
C LEU A 42 -0.66 -1.58 -14.32
N PRO A 43 -1.21 -1.95 -15.49
CA PRO A 43 -2.25 -2.96 -15.60
C PRO A 43 -1.76 -4.36 -15.18
N GLU A 44 -0.44 -4.60 -15.24
CA GLU A 44 0.21 -5.78 -14.71
C GLU A 44 1.44 -5.41 -13.87
N ILE A 45 1.69 -6.17 -12.81
CA ILE A 45 2.87 -6.01 -11.98
C ILE A 45 4.11 -6.58 -12.69
N LYS A 46 4.85 -5.71 -13.37
CA LYS A 46 6.03 -6.08 -14.16
C LYS A 46 7.14 -5.05 -13.96
N CYS A 47 8.37 -5.51 -13.94
CA CYS A 47 9.53 -4.64 -14.02
C CYS A 47 9.77 -4.18 -15.46
N ILE A 48 10.47 -3.05 -15.65
CA ILE A 48 10.94 -2.57 -16.95
C ILE A 48 11.79 -3.61 -17.71
N CYS A 49 12.46 -4.53 -17.00
CA CYS A 49 13.23 -5.63 -17.60
C CYS A 49 12.35 -6.82 -18.05
N GLY A 50 11.04 -6.74 -17.83
CA GLY A 50 10.07 -7.78 -18.17
C GLY A 50 9.87 -8.87 -17.12
N PHE A 51 10.62 -8.85 -16.03
CA PHE A 51 10.51 -9.82 -14.93
C PHE A 51 9.37 -9.45 -13.96
N ARG A 52 8.69 -10.44 -13.38
CA ARG A 52 7.49 -10.24 -12.53
C ARG A 52 7.71 -10.49 -11.03
N VAL A 53 8.89 -10.97 -10.64
CA VAL A 53 9.17 -11.26 -9.22
C VAL A 53 9.95 -10.11 -8.59
N PHE A 54 9.39 -9.58 -7.51
CA PHE A 54 9.97 -8.51 -6.71
C PHE A 54 10.13 -8.95 -5.25
N THR A 55 11.19 -8.51 -4.59
CA THR A 55 11.42 -8.69 -3.16
C THR A 55 11.13 -7.39 -2.42
N LYS A 56 10.47 -7.46 -1.26
CA LYS A 56 10.22 -6.27 -0.42
C LYS A 56 11.53 -5.81 0.22
N VAL A 57 11.90 -4.56 0.03
CA VAL A 57 13.10 -3.98 0.65
C VAL A 57 12.88 -3.85 2.15
N ARG A 58 13.90 -4.18 2.94
CA ARG A 58 13.85 -4.04 4.40
C ARG A 58 13.66 -2.55 4.76
N PRO A 59 12.65 -2.21 5.60
CA PRO A 59 12.51 -0.85 6.09
C PRO A 59 13.76 -0.38 6.85
N PRO A 60 14.11 0.92 6.80
CA PRO A 60 15.29 1.47 7.48
C PRO A 60 15.18 1.47 9.01
N VAL A 61 14.09 0.95 9.57
CA VAL A 61 13.87 0.86 11.02
C VAL A 61 14.80 -0.19 11.63
N ALA A 62 15.65 0.27 12.57
CA ALA A 62 16.52 -0.59 13.35
C ALA A 62 15.66 -1.56 14.18
N LYS A 63 15.92 -2.87 14.04
CA LYS A 63 15.28 -3.90 14.85
C LYS A 63 16.28 -4.41 15.88
N SER A 64 15.96 -4.29 17.16
CA SER A 64 16.75 -4.87 18.24
C SER A 64 16.54 -6.40 18.27
N ILE A 65 17.63 -7.15 18.24
CA ILE A 65 17.62 -8.62 18.33
C ILE A 65 18.34 -8.98 19.63
N LYS A 66 17.72 -9.79 20.49
CA LYS A 66 18.38 -10.30 21.68
C LYS A 66 19.54 -11.20 21.26
N ALA A 67 20.73 -10.97 21.79
CA ALA A 67 21.82 -11.93 21.71
C ALA A 67 21.44 -13.17 22.55
N ILE A 68 21.81 -14.36 22.07
CA ILE A 68 21.57 -15.67 22.72
C ILE A 68 21.86 -15.61 24.21
#